data_AF-A0A953W7A5-F1
#
_entry.id   AF-A0A953W7A5-F1
#
_cell.length_a   1.000
_cell.length_b   1.000
_cell.length_c   1.000
_cell.angle_alpha   90.00
_cell.angle_beta   90.00
_cell.angle_gamma   90.00
#
_symmetry.space_group_name_H-M   'P 1'
#
loop_
_entity.id
_entity.type
_entity.pdbx_description
1 polymer ?
#
loop_
_entity_poly.entity_id
_entity_poly.type
_entity_poly.pdbx_seq_one_letter_code
_entity_poly.pdbx_strand_id
1 'polypeptide(L)' 'AGMYLSADAPCCPVIHNSGWCWRNPGILKIPGVITVRFLAPIPPGLSRKQFTLALQQALSQAKSLPRGKQTDLS' A
#
# COMPACT_ATOMS: atom_id res chain seq x y z
N ALA A 1 7.42 -9.35 -8.43
CA ALA A 1 6.51 -10.47 -8.08
C ALA A 1 7.24 -11.80 -7.78
N GLY A 2 8.56 -11.81 -7.49
CA GLY A 2 9.27 -13.07 -7.17
C GLY A 2 8.75 -13.74 -5.91
N MET A 3 8.60 -12.97 -4.83
CA MET A 3 8.11 -13.45 -3.54
C MET A 3 6.72 -14.07 -3.57
N TYR A 4 5.80 -13.52 -4.36
CA TYR A 4 4.43 -14.05 -4.46
C TYR A 4 4.39 -15.47 -5.04
N LEU A 5 5.22 -15.72 -6.05
CA LEU A 5 5.28 -17.01 -6.74
C LEU A 5 5.95 -18.09 -5.90
N SER A 6 6.83 -17.71 -4.98
CA SER A 6 7.54 -18.66 -4.11
C SER A 6 6.85 -18.90 -2.76
N ALA A 7 6.00 -17.97 -2.31
CA ALA A 7 5.43 -18.02 -0.96
C ALA A 7 4.18 -18.89 -0.84
N ASP A 8 3.54 -19.27 -1.95
CA ASP A 8 2.27 -20.03 -2.00
C ASP A 8 1.22 -19.54 -0.97
N ALA A 9 1.16 -18.22 -0.79
CA ALA A 9 0.36 -17.56 0.23
C ALA A 9 -0.46 -16.42 -0.39
N PRO A 10 -1.65 -16.12 0.17
CA PRO A 10 -2.44 -14.98 -0.27
C PRO A 10 -1.66 -13.68 -0.07
N CYS A 11 -1.73 -12.79 -1.06
CA CYS A 11 -1.09 -11.48 -0.99
C CYS A 11 -2.15 -10.41 -0.73
N CYS A 12 -2.05 -9.71 0.39
CA CYS A 12 -2.95 -8.60 0.71
C CYS A 12 -2.34 -7.28 0.23
N PRO A 13 -2.92 -6.62 -0.79
CA PRO A 13 -2.47 -5.30 -1.20
C PRO A 13 -2.74 -4.26 -0.12
N VAL A 14 -1.87 -3.26 -0.01
CA VAL A 14 -1.95 -2.21 1.00
C VAL A 14 -1.80 -0.85 0.35
N ILE A 15 -2.66 0.10 0.73
CA ILE A 15 -2.49 1.52 0.40
C ILE A 15 -2.14 2.31 1.68
N HIS A 16 -1.30 3.33 1.55
CA HIS A 16 -0.93 4.21 2.64
C HIS A 16 -0.67 5.65 2.17
N ASN A 17 -0.79 6.61 3.09
CA ASN A 17 -0.52 8.03 2.83
C ASN A 17 0.80 8.52 3.48
N SER A 18 1.72 7.61 3.79
CA SER A 18 2.98 7.94 4.49
C SER A 18 3.82 9.02 3.80
N GLY A 19 3.73 9.18 2.47
CA GLY A 19 4.45 10.21 1.72
C GLY A 19 4.17 11.65 2.20
N TRP A 20 3.05 11.88 2.89
CA TRP A 20 2.74 13.18 3.52
C TRP A 20 3.62 13.45 4.74
N CYS A 21 3.90 12.42 5.54
CA CYS A 21 4.75 12.52 6.73
C CYS A 21 6.22 12.34 6.36
N TRP A 22 6.52 11.35 5.52
CA TRP A 22 7.87 10.92 5.15
C TRP A 22 8.02 11.03 3.63
N ARG A 23 8.41 12.22 3.17
CA ARG A 23 8.52 12.54 1.73
C ARG A 23 9.71 11.80 1.12
N ASN A 24 9.50 11.19 -0.05
CA ASN A 24 10.55 10.54 -0.85
C ASN A 24 10.50 11.07 -2.30
N PRO A 25 11.60 11.59 -2.89
CA PRO A 25 12.94 11.73 -2.31
C PRO A 25 13.02 12.79 -1.19
N GLY A 26 13.89 12.56 -0.21
CA GLY A 26 14.16 13.50 0.88
C GLY A 26 14.40 12.85 2.24
N ILE A 27 14.88 13.65 3.21
CA ILE A 27 15.13 13.21 4.60
C ILE A 27 14.13 13.77 5.61
N LEU A 28 13.21 14.64 5.15
CA LEU A 28 12.26 15.32 6.02
C LEU A 28 11.20 14.33 6.52
N LYS A 29 11.19 14.12 7.84
CA LYS A 29 10.22 13.30 8.56
C LYS A 29 9.39 14.20 9.47
N ILE A 30 8.14 14.43 9.08
CA ILE A 30 7.20 15.28 9.81
C ILE A 30 6.33 14.39 10.70
N PRO A 31 6.15 14.73 12.00
CA PRO A 31 5.17 14.07 12.86
C PRO A 31 3.76 14.18 12.29
N GLY A 32 3.02 13.08 12.24
CA GLY A 32 1.66 13.05 11.73
C GLY A 32 1.07 11.64 11.73
N VAL A 33 -0.19 11.55 11.33
CA VAL A 33 -0.90 10.26 11.27
C VAL A 33 -0.78 9.64 9.88
N ILE A 34 -0.14 8.47 9.82
CA ILE A 34 -0.09 7.62 8.64
C ILE A 34 -1.29 6.67 8.69
N THR A 35 -2.18 6.78 7.71
CA THR A 35 -3.28 5.84 7.51
C THR A 35 -2.83 4.72 6.57
N VAL A 36 -3.05 3.48 7.01
CA VAL A 36 -2.78 2.26 6.23
C VAL A 36 -4.10 1.52 6.07
N ARG A 37 -4.39 1.06 4.86
CA ARG A 37 -5.59 0.25 4.57
C ARG A 37 -5.19 -1.02 3.84
N PHE A 38 -5.60 -2.15 4.41
CA PHE A 38 -5.53 -3.46 3.81
C PHE A 38 -6.70 -3.66 2.85
N LEU A 39 -6.42 -4.20 1.66
CA LEU A 39 -7.41 -4.52 0.65
C LEU A 39 -7.71 -6.02 0.64
N ALA A 40 -8.68 -6.44 -0.17
CA ALA A 40 -9.01 -7.85 -0.32
C ALA A 40 -7.79 -8.67 -0.75
N PRO A 41 -7.55 -9.84 -0.12
CA PRO A 41 -6.41 -10.68 -0.46
C PRO A 41 -6.53 -11.23 -1.88
N ILE A 42 -5.42 -11.22 -2.61
CA ILE A 42 -5.26 -11.89 -3.90
C ILE A 42 -4.89 -13.35 -3.60
N PRO A 43 -5.69 -14.34 -4.03
CA PRO A 43 -5.45 -15.75 -3.74
C PRO A 43 -4.21 -16.28 -4.47
N PRO A 44 -3.46 -17.22 -3.88
CA PRO A 44 -2.27 -17.80 -4.49
C PRO A 44 -2.58 -18.57 -5.79
N GLY A 45 -1.54 -18.93 -6.55
CA GLY A 45 -1.66 -19.75 -7.77
C GLY A 45 -1.85 -18.96 -9.08
N LEU A 46 -1.90 -17.63 -9.03
CA LEU A 46 -1.91 -16.79 -10.24
C LEU A 46 -0.52 -16.75 -10.91
N SER A 47 -0.51 -16.70 -12.24
CA SER A 47 0.73 -16.41 -12.99
C SER A 47 1.26 -15.01 -12.67
N ARG A 48 2.55 -14.77 -12.93
CA ARG A 48 3.19 -13.46 -12.71
C ARG A 48 2.41 -12.30 -13.34
N LYS A 49 1.97 -12.47 -14.59
CA LYS A 49 1.22 -11.45 -15.34
C LYS A 49 -0.15 -11.20 -14.71
N GLN A 50 -0.89 -12.26 -14.38
CA GLN A 50 -2.21 -12.16 -13.74
C GLN A 50 -2.12 -11.50 -12.36
N PHE A 51 -1.16 -11.89 -11.53
CA PHE A 51 -0.93 -11.27 -10.23
C PHE A 51 -0.63 -9.77 -10.36
N THR A 52 0.25 -9.40 -11.30
CA THR A 52 0.63 -7.99 -11.49
C THR A 52 -0.58 -7.16 -11.92
N LEU A 53 -1.41 -7.69 -12.82
CA LEU A 53 -2.63 -7.01 -13.26
C LEU A 53 -3.65 -6.90 -12.12
N ALA A 54 -3.90 -7.98 -11.38
CA ALA A 54 -4.82 -7.99 -10.24
C ALA A 54 -4.38 -7.00 -9.15
N LEU A 55 -3.08 -6.92 -8.86
CA LEU A 55 -2.51 -5.96 -7.93
C LEU A 55 -2.73 -4.51 -8.40
N GLN A 56 -2.45 -4.22 -9.68
CA GLN A 56 -2.68 -2.89 -10.25
C GLN A 56 -4.15 -2.48 -10.20
N GLN A 57 -5.06 -3.42 -10.51
CA GLN A 57 -6.50 -3.20 -10.45
C GLN A 57 -6.95 -2.91 -9.01
N ALA A 58 -6.52 -3.72 -8.04
CA ALA A 58 -6.85 -3.54 -6.63
C ALA A 58 -6.40 -2.17 -6.11
N LEU A 59 -5.19 -1.74 -6.46
CA LEU A 59 -4.66 -0.43 -6.06
C LEU A 59 -5.38 0.74 -6.75
N SER A 60 -5.72 0.60 -8.03
CA SER A 60 -6.42 1.65 -8.79
C SER A 60 -7.87 1.84 -8.35
N GLN A 61 -8.54 0.77 -7.92
CA GLN A 61 -9.92 0.81 -7.42
C GLN A 61 -10.02 1.23 -5.95
N ALA A 62 -8.89 1.29 -5.24
CA ALA A 62 -8.88 1.60 -3.83
C ALA A 62 -9.31 3.04 -3.58
N LYS A 63 -10.18 3.25 -2.58
CA LYS A 63 -10.62 4.58 -2.19
C LYS A 63 -9.43 5.41 -1.69
N SER A 64 -9.40 6.69 -2.07
CA SER A 64 -8.39 7.63 -1.59
C SER A 64 -8.38 7.70 -0.06
N LEU A 65 -7.17 7.82 0.49
CA LEU A 65 -6.97 7.99 1.91
C LEU A 65 -7.16 9.46 2.31
N PRO A 66 -7.61 9.74 3.54
CA PRO A 66 -7.65 11.11 4.03
C PRO A 66 -6.26 11.73 3.98
N ARG A 67 -6.21 13.05 3.82
CA ARG A 67 -4.98 13.81 3.98
C ARG A 67 -4.44 13.56 5.39
N GLY A 68 -3.15 13.25 5.51
CA GLY A 68 -2.53 13.00 6.81
C GLY A 68 -2.76 14.21 7.72
N LYS A 69 -3.34 13.99 8.91
CA LYS A 69 -3.45 15.06 9.90
C LYS A 69 -2.07 15.30 10.47
N GLN A 70 -1.62 16.56 10.47
CA GLN A 70 -0.50 16.97 11.29
C GLN A 70 -0.94 16.79 12.74
N THR A 71 -0.17 16.03 13.52
CA THR A 71 -0.38 15.98 14.97
C THR A 71 -0.13 17.38 15.48
N ASP A 72 -1.18 18.01 16.01
CA ASP A 72 -1.07 19.24 16.78
C ASP A 72 -0.29 18.87 18.04
N LEU A 73 1.04 19.04 17.98
CA LEU A 73 1.89 18.95 19.15
C LEU A 73 1.77 20.30 19.85
N SER A 74 0.66 20.44 20.60
CA SER A 74 0.47 21.46 21.62
C SER A 74 1.33 21.15 22.84
#